data_AF-A0A4C1ZYW2-F1
#
_entry.id   AF-A0A4C1ZYW2-F1
#
_cell.length_a   1.000
_cell.length_b   1.000
_cell.length_c   1.000
_cell.angle_alpha   90.00
_cell.angle_beta   90.00
_cell.angle_gamma   90.00
#
_symmetry.space_group_name_H-M   'P 1'
#
loop_
_entity.id
_entity.type
_entity.pdbx_description
1 polymer ?
#
loop_
_entity_poly.entity_id
_entity_poly.type
_entity_poly.pdbx_seq_one_letter_code
_entity_poly.pdbx_strand_id
1 'polypeptide(L)'
;MLEMGPLDGERPNPTRKITNWKRMSTALEKIDAPTLHSILNDISITEEIDFAIYDLNNHMRTVIEKCKREVLSSSDRRRLPPNIIELIRERTQLCAAHAHILLLNRARVLQREVRTRVQEFRNENWGDLSVTDPCRYSVTSYAETIPKEIVHSACHAPSAPLCIV
;
A
#
# COMPACT_ATOMS: atom_id res chain seq x y z
N MET A 1 26.13 -30.65 46.99
CA MET A 1 26.19 -30.86 45.53
C MET A 1 24.77 -30.84 45.02
N LEU A 2 24.40 -29.84 44.21
CA LEU A 2 23.14 -29.84 43.46
C LEU A 2 23.49 -30.11 42.00
N GLU A 3 23.05 -31.25 41.50
CA GLU A 3 23.09 -31.60 40.09
C GLU A 3 22.06 -30.71 39.37
N MET A 4 22.51 -29.85 38.45
CA MET A 4 21.60 -29.18 37.52
C MET A 4 21.47 -30.05 36.27
N GLY A 5 20.25 -30.50 35.99
CA GLY A 5 19.94 -31.20 34.74
C GLY A 5 20.16 -30.30 33.51
N PRO A 6 20.26 -30.88 32.30
CA PRO A 6 20.57 -30.13 31.08
C PRO A 6 19.52 -29.04 30.84
N LEU A 7 19.94 -27.79 30.99
CA LEU A 7 19.18 -26.64 30.54
C LEU A 7 19.23 -26.62 29.01
N ASP A 8 18.04 -26.43 28.44
CA ASP A 8 17.79 -26.11 27.03
C ASP A 8 17.69 -27.29 26.05
N GLY A 9 16.46 -27.79 25.95
CA GLY A 9 15.95 -28.36 24.71
C GLY A 9 15.96 -27.28 23.64
N GLU A 10 17.07 -27.19 22.91
CA GLU A 10 17.29 -26.32 21.77
C GLU A 10 16.26 -26.65 20.69
N ARG A 11 15.10 -25.97 20.72
CA ARG A 11 14.05 -26.16 19.71
C ARG A 11 14.65 -25.74 18.37
N PRO A 12 14.71 -26.62 17.36
CA PRO A 12 15.32 -26.28 16.08
C PRO A 12 14.65 -25.04 15.50
N ASN A 13 15.46 -24.06 15.09
CA ASN A 13 14.96 -22.87 14.42
C ASN A 13 14.02 -23.27 13.29
N PRO A 14 12.82 -22.66 13.18
CA PRO A 14 11.88 -23.02 12.13
C PRO A 14 12.57 -22.83 10.78
N THR A 15 12.70 -23.88 9.98
CA THR A 15 13.20 -23.80 8.61
C THR A 15 12.03 -23.66 7.65
N ARG A 16 12.19 -22.84 6.63
CA ARG A 16 11.22 -22.74 5.53
C ARG A 16 11.88 -23.23 4.24
N LYS A 17 11.16 -24.09 3.51
CA LYS A 17 11.54 -24.46 2.15
C LYS A 17 11.22 -23.29 1.23
N ILE A 18 12.25 -22.76 0.60
CA ILE A 18 12.11 -21.74 -0.45
C ILE A 18 12.70 -22.26 -1.75
N THR A 19 12.11 -21.87 -2.87
CA THR A 19 12.66 -22.17 -4.19
C THR A 19 13.64 -21.06 -4.58
N ASN A 20 14.85 -21.42 -5.00
CA ASN A 20 15.80 -20.48 -5.58
C ASN A 20 15.42 -20.20 -7.04
N TRP A 21 14.61 -19.17 -7.24
CA TRP A 21 14.12 -18.74 -8.55
C TRP A 21 15.23 -18.43 -9.55
N LYS A 22 16.37 -17.88 -9.09
CA LYS A 22 17.52 -17.59 -9.97
C LYS A 22 18.16 -18.87 -10.51
N ARG A 23 18.38 -19.87 -9.66
CA ARG A 23 18.89 -21.19 -10.09
C ARG A 23 17.91 -21.89 -11.00
N MET A 24 16.61 -21.73 -10.75
CA MET A 24 15.57 -22.31 -11.61
C MET A 24 15.56 -21.67 -12.99
N SER A 25 15.69 -20.34 -13.09
CA SER A 25 15.81 -19.62 -14.36
C SER A 25 17.01 -20.15 -15.17
N THR A 26 18.20 -20.23 -14.57
CA THR A 26 19.40 -20.73 -15.25
C THR A 26 19.28 -22.21 -15.64
N ALA A 27 18.62 -23.04 -14.82
CA ALA A 27 18.40 -24.44 -15.15
C ALA A 27 17.41 -24.60 -16.32
N LEU A 28 16.38 -23.75 -16.38
CA LEU A 28 15.41 -23.73 -17.47
C LEU A 28 15.98 -23.16 -18.77
N GLU A 29 16.85 -22.14 -18.69
CA GLU A 29 17.59 -21.63 -19.86
C GLU A 29 18.45 -22.71 -20.51
N LYS A 30 19.06 -23.60 -19.72
CA LYS A 30 19.83 -24.74 -20.27
C LYS A 30 19.01 -25.78 -21.01
N ILE A 31 17.68 -25.76 -20.86
CA ILE A 31 16.75 -26.66 -21.56
C ILE A 31 16.42 -26.10 -22.97
N ASP A 32 16.99 -24.94 -23.36
CA ASP A 32 16.82 -24.18 -24.61
C ASP A 32 16.16 -24.88 -25.81
N ALA A 33 15.46 -24.05 -26.62
CA ALA A 33 14.67 -24.42 -27.80
C ALA A 33 15.25 -25.53 -28.71
N PRO A 34 16.57 -25.66 -28.97
CA PRO A 34 17.10 -26.74 -29.79
C PRO A 34 16.91 -28.14 -29.19
N THR A 35 17.03 -28.30 -27.87
CA THR A 35 16.86 -29.60 -27.20
C THR A 35 15.40 -30.03 -27.25
N LEU A 36 14.48 -29.11 -26.95
CA LEU A 36 13.04 -29.35 -27.11
C LEU A 36 12.66 -29.59 -28.58
N HIS A 37 13.24 -28.87 -29.52
CA HIS A 37 12.95 -29.04 -30.95
C HIS A 37 13.48 -30.36 -31.50
N SER A 38 14.64 -30.84 -31.06
CA SER A 38 15.15 -32.17 -31.41
C SER A 38 14.28 -33.31 -30.88
N ILE A 39 13.76 -33.17 -29.65
CA ILE A 39 12.81 -34.14 -29.07
C ILE A 39 11.52 -34.15 -29.89
N LEU A 40 11.01 -32.97 -30.28
CA LEU A 40 9.76 -32.85 -31.04
C LEU A 40 9.87 -33.31 -32.51
N ASN A 41 11.06 -33.21 -33.12
CA ASN A 41 11.27 -33.58 -34.52
C ASN A 41 11.40 -35.10 -34.76
N ASP A 42 11.74 -35.89 -33.73
CA ASP A 42 11.86 -37.36 -33.81
C ASP A 42 10.57 -38.11 -33.45
N ILE A 43 9.52 -37.41 -33.01
CA ILE A 43 8.27 -38.03 -32.54
C ILE A 43 7.27 -38.14 -33.69
N SER A 44 7.08 -39.35 -34.22
CA SER A 44 6.17 -39.65 -35.33
C SER A 44 4.90 -40.40 -34.89
N ILE A 45 4.83 -40.90 -33.65
CA ILE A 45 3.79 -41.83 -33.17
C ILE A 45 3.22 -41.35 -31.82
N THR A 46 1.90 -41.51 -31.61
CA THR A 46 1.19 -41.04 -30.41
C THR A 46 1.76 -41.55 -29.08
N GLU A 47 2.27 -42.77 -29.03
CA GLU A 47 2.87 -43.36 -27.82
C GLU A 47 4.21 -42.69 -27.43
N GLU A 48 4.96 -42.18 -28.41
CA GLU A 48 6.20 -41.43 -28.19
C GLU A 48 5.93 -40.02 -27.63
N ILE A 49 4.75 -39.44 -27.95
CA ILE A 49 4.30 -38.16 -27.38
C ILE A 49 4.07 -38.30 -25.87
N ASP A 50 3.36 -39.35 -25.46
CA ASP A 50 3.08 -39.60 -24.03
C ASP A 50 4.38 -39.83 -23.24
N PHE A 51 5.34 -40.55 -23.84
CA PHE A 51 6.66 -40.75 -23.25
C PHE A 51 7.46 -39.44 -23.14
N ALA A 52 7.48 -38.61 -24.19
CA ALA A 52 8.18 -37.34 -24.18
C ALA A 52 7.58 -36.35 -23.16
N ILE A 53 6.25 -36.31 -23.03
CA ILE A 53 5.57 -35.51 -22.01
C ILE A 53 5.94 -36.01 -20.60
N TYR A 54 5.96 -37.32 -20.40
CA TYR A 54 6.35 -37.92 -19.14
C TYR A 54 7.79 -37.57 -18.74
N ASP A 55 8.73 -37.68 -19.68
CA ASP A 55 10.14 -37.36 -19.48
C ASP A 55 10.36 -35.88 -19.17
N LEU A 56 9.71 -34.98 -19.90
CA LEU A 56 9.76 -33.55 -19.63
C LEU A 56 9.25 -33.23 -18.23
N ASN A 57 8.12 -33.80 -17.84
CA ASN A 57 7.53 -33.59 -16.53
C ASN A 57 8.42 -34.10 -15.39
N ASN A 58 9.07 -35.25 -15.58
CA ASN A 58 10.04 -35.80 -14.63
C ASN A 58 11.30 -34.94 -14.52
N HIS A 59 11.79 -34.43 -15.64
CA HIS A 59 12.92 -33.51 -15.67
C HIS A 59 12.60 -32.22 -14.92
N MET A 60 11.45 -31.60 -15.20
CA MET A 60 10.99 -30.40 -14.50
C MET A 60 10.84 -30.64 -12.99
N ARG A 61 10.24 -31.76 -12.58
CA ARG A 61 10.15 -32.14 -11.16
C ARG A 61 11.53 -32.19 -10.51
N THR A 62 12.51 -32.79 -11.18
CA THR A 62 13.89 -32.89 -10.69
C THR A 62 14.56 -31.52 -10.56
N VAL A 63 14.39 -30.63 -11.54
CA VAL A 63 14.91 -29.26 -11.51
C VAL A 63 14.29 -28.48 -10.34
N ILE A 64 12.98 -28.59 -10.14
CA ILE A 64 12.26 -27.94 -9.04
C ILE A 64 12.81 -28.42 -7.69
N GLU A 65 12.96 -29.73 -7.48
CA GLU A 65 13.52 -30.27 -6.23
C GLU A 65 14.96 -29.79 -5.99
N LYS A 66 15.82 -29.79 -7.01
CA LYS A 66 17.21 -29.29 -6.90
C LYS A 66 17.30 -27.79 -6.63
N CYS A 67 16.26 -27.04 -6.99
CA CYS A 67 16.18 -25.60 -6.74
C CYS A 67 15.59 -25.27 -5.37
N LYS A 68 14.99 -26.23 -4.67
CA LYS A 68 14.57 -26.03 -3.27
C LYS A 68 15.80 -25.94 -2.39
N ARG A 69 15.75 -25.01 -1.44
CA ARG A 69 16.72 -24.90 -0.37
C ARG A 69 15.97 -24.64 0.93
N GLU A 70 16.47 -25.24 1.99
CA GLU A 70 16.07 -24.89 3.34
C GLU A 70 16.81 -23.62 3.75
N VAL A 71 16.03 -22.59 4.04
CA VAL A 71 16.53 -21.36 4.63
C VAL A 71 15.97 -21.30 6.03
N LEU A 72 16.82 -20.92 6.99
CA LEU A 72 16.36 -20.57 8.32
C LEU A 72 15.24 -19.55 8.13
N SER A 73 14.05 -19.87 8.60
CA SER A 73 12.96 -18.91 8.66
C SER A 73 13.45 -17.90 9.70
N SER A 74 14.08 -16.83 9.21
CA SER A 74 14.42 -15.65 10.02
C SER A 74 13.09 -15.03 10.40
N SER A 75 12.40 -15.67 11.34
CA SER A 75 11.27 -15.11 12.06
C SER A 75 11.73 -13.93 12.93
N ASP A 76 13.06 -13.77 13.09
CA ASP A 76 13.69 -12.46 13.19
C ASP A 76 13.51 -11.68 11.88
N ARG A 77 12.25 -11.28 11.64
CA ARG A 77 11.98 -9.93 11.16
C ARG A 77 12.86 -9.04 12.01
N ARG A 78 14.00 -8.61 11.46
CA ARG A 78 14.96 -7.72 12.14
C ARG A 78 14.15 -6.60 12.75
N ARG A 79 13.87 -6.66 14.05
CA ARG A 79 13.18 -5.58 14.74
C ARG A 79 14.10 -4.39 14.53
N LEU A 80 13.60 -3.39 13.81
CA LEU A 80 14.35 -2.16 13.62
C LEU A 80 14.73 -1.67 15.03
N PRO A 81 15.98 -1.23 15.23
CA PRO A 81 16.38 -0.59 16.47
C PRO A 81 15.34 0.47 16.90
N PRO A 82 15.06 0.60 18.22
CA PRO A 82 14.00 1.48 18.72
C PRO A 82 14.04 2.91 18.16
N ASN A 83 15.24 3.48 18.00
CA ASN A 83 15.45 4.81 17.43
C ASN A 83 14.96 4.94 15.97
N ILE A 84 15.08 3.89 15.14
CA ILE A 84 14.58 3.91 13.76
C ILE A 84 13.05 3.85 13.76
N ILE A 85 12.46 3.08 14.67
CA ILE A 85 11.00 3.01 14.83
C ILE A 85 10.44 4.39 15.26
N GLU A 86 11.12 5.06 16.20
CA GLU A 86 10.76 6.41 16.64
C GLU A 86 10.81 7.43 15.51
N LEU A 87 11.88 7.45 14.71
CA LEU A 87 11.98 8.33 13.55
C LEU A 87 10.86 8.10 12.52
N ILE A 88 10.44 6.85 12.30
CA ILE A 88 9.30 6.54 11.40
C ILE A 88 7.99 7.10 11.97
N ARG A 89 7.79 7.01 13.29
CA ARG A 89 6.60 7.55 13.96
C ARG A 89 6.58 9.08 13.88
N GLU A 90 7.69 9.73 14.19
CA GLU A 90 7.83 11.19 14.10
C GLU A 90 7.57 11.71 12.68
N ARG A 91 8.18 11.07 11.67
CA ARG A 91 7.94 11.42 10.26
C ARG A 91 6.46 11.32 9.91
N THR A 92 5.79 10.27 10.36
CA THR A 92 4.36 10.06 10.11
C THR A 92 3.52 11.17 10.75
N GLN A 93 3.83 11.56 11.98
CA GLN A 93 3.14 12.67 12.67
C GLN A 93 3.35 14.01 11.96
N LEU A 94 4.57 14.30 11.52
CA LEU A 94 4.90 15.52 10.79
C LEU A 94 4.15 15.59 9.46
N CYS A 95 4.09 14.49 8.71
CA CYS A 95 3.32 14.43 7.47
C CYS A 95 1.84 14.73 7.69
N ALA A 96 1.24 14.18 8.76
CA ALA A 96 -0.15 14.46 9.11
C ALA A 96 -0.37 15.93 9.49
N ALA A 97 0.51 16.51 10.30
CA ALA A 97 0.45 17.92 10.69
C ALA A 97 0.57 18.86 9.48
N HIS A 98 1.51 18.58 8.58
CA HIS A 98 1.70 19.37 7.36
C HIS A 98 0.46 19.30 6.45
N ALA A 99 -0.11 18.11 6.25
CA ALA A 99 -1.34 17.95 5.46
C ALA A 99 -2.51 18.78 6.04
N HIS A 100 -2.67 18.79 7.37
CA HIS A 100 -3.69 19.60 8.04
C HIS A 100 -3.46 21.10 7.84
N ILE A 101 -2.23 21.58 8.02
CA ILE A 101 -1.88 22.99 7.79
C ILE A 101 -2.15 23.41 6.34
N LEU A 102 -1.78 22.57 5.37
CA LEU A 102 -2.01 22.82 3.96
C LEU A 102 -3.51 22.92 3.65
N LEU A 103 -4.32 22.01 4.21
CA LEU A 103 -5.77 22.01 4.05
C LEU A 103 -6.40 23.29 4.64
N LEU A 104 -5.99 23.69 5.84
CA LEU A 104 -6.45 24.94 6.47
C LEU A 104 -6.12 26.17 5.63
N ASN A 105 -4.88 26.25 5.12
CA ASN A 105 -4.48 27.36 4.27
C ASN A 105 -5.29 27.42 2.98
N ARG A 106 -5.55 26.26 2.34
CA ARG A 106 -6.40 26.17 1.15
C ARG A 106 -7.84 26.61 1.45
N ALA A 107 -8.41 26.17 2.57
CA ALA A 107 -9.74 26.57 2.99
C ALA A 107 -9.84 28.10 3.21
N ARG A 108 -8.83 28.71 3.83
CA ARG A 108 -8.77 30.17 4.02
C ARG A 108 -8.70 30.94 2.70
N VAL A 109 -7.94 30.46 1.73
CA VAL A 109 -7.87 31.07 0.38
C VAL A 109 -9.23 31.00 -0.30
N LEU A 110 -9.87 29.82 -0.30
CA LEU A 110 -11.19 29.65 -0.88
C LEU A 110 -12.25 30.52 -0.18
N GLN A 111 -12.19 30.64 1.14
CA GLN A 111 -13.10 31.50 1.89
C GLN A 111 -12.96 32.97 1.48
N ARG A 112 -11.73 33.45 1.25
CA ARG A 112 -11.48 34.81 0.77
C ARG A 112 -12.01 35.00 -0.64
N GLU A 113 -11.75 34.06 -1.55
CA GLU A 113 -12.25 34.10 -2.92
C GLU A 113 -13.78 34.14 -2.97
N VAL A 114 -14.45 33.27 -2.21
CA VAL A 114 -15.91 33.26 -2.09
C VAL A 114 -16.42 34.60 -1.58
N ARG A 115 -15.78 35.16 -0.53
CA ARG A 115 -16.15 36.47 0.01
C ARG A 115 -16.00 37.57 -1.04
N THR A 116 -14.89 37.57 -1.79
CA THR A 116 -14.65 38.54 -2.86
C THR A 116 -15.74 38.46 -3.93
N ARG A 117 -16.04 37.25 -4.44
CA ARG A 117 -17.07 37.07 -5.48
C ARG A 117 -18.48 37.42 -5.02
N VAL A 118 -18.83 37.08 -3.78
CA VAL A 118 -20.12 37.50 -3.19
C VAL A 118 -20.19 39.02 -3.09
N GLN A 119 -19.08 39.68 -2.76
CA GLN A 119 -19.03 41.13 -2.68
C GLN A 119 -19.09 41.79 -4.06
N GLU A 120 -18.41 41.24 -5.08
CA GLU A 120 -18.50 41.69 -6.47
C GLU A 120 -19.93 41.57 -6.99
N PHE A 121 -20.56 40.40 -6.83
CA PHE A 121 -21.96 40.20 -7.17
C PHE A 121 -22.88 41.18 -6.43
N ARG A 122 -22.59 41.47 -5.15
CA ARG A 122 -23.33 42.50 -4.40
C ARG A 122 -23.12 43.90 -4.96
N ASN A 123 -21.91 44.26 -5.38
CA ASN A 123 -21.64 45.60 -5.90
C ASN A 123 -22.26 45.79 -7.29
N GLU A 124 -22.20 44.77 -8.14
CA GLU A 124 -22.74 44.77 -9.50
C GLU A 124 -24.27 44.76 -9.51
N ASN A 125 -24.89 43.91 -8.68
CA ASN A 125 -26.33 43.68 -8.73
C ASN A 125 -27.15 44.69 -7.90
N TRP A 126 -26.50 45.41 -6.97
CA TRP A 126 -27.16 46.38 -6.09
C TRP A 126 -26.78 47.84 -6.36
N GLY A 127 -25.92 48.09 -7.36
CA GLY A 127 -25.57 49.44 -7.79
C GLY A 127 -26.73 50.21 -8.42
N ASP A 128 -27.77 49.50 -8.90
CA ASP A 128 -28.87 50.10 -9.70
C ASP A 128 -30.27 49.98 -9.05
N LEU A 129 -30.42 49.25 -7.93
CA LEU A 129 -31.71 49.07 -7.27
C LEU A 129 -31.78 49.89 -5.99
N SER A 130 -32.38 51.08 -6.11
CA SER A 130 -32.78 51.89 -4.96
C SER A 130 -33.80 51.13 -4.09
N VAL A 131 -33.31 50.72 -2.92
CA VAL A 131 -33.99 50.53 -1.63
C VAL A 131 -35.53 50.35 -1.68
N THR A 132 -36.04 49.14 -1.91
CA THR A 132 -37.29 48.64 -1.30
C THR A 132 -37.52 47.16 -1.64
N ASP A 133 -36.71 46.24 -1.10
CA ASP A 133 -37.07 44.80 -1.16
C ASP A 133 -36.93 44.11 0.21
N PRO A 134 -38.06 43.66 0.82
CA PRO A 134 -38.09 42.96 2.10
C PRO A 134 -37.25 41.66 2.16
N CYS A 135 -36.91 41.09 1.00
CA CYS A 135 -36.04 39.91 0.88
C CYS A 135 -34.58 40.16 1.31
N ARG A 136 -34.18 41.41 1.55
CA ARG A 136 -32.82 41.77 2.00
C ARG A 136 -32.48 41.26 3.41
N TYR A 137 -33.48 41.00 4.25
CA TYR A 137 -33.29 40.51 5.63
C TYR A 137 -33.14 38.99 5.74
N SER A 138 -33.65 38.20 4.78
CA SER A 138 -33.57 36.73 4.84
C SER A 138 -32.25 36.18 4.28
N VAL A 139 -31.69 36.81 3.24
CA VAL A 139 -30.43 36.37 2.61
C VAL A 139 -29.19 36.73 3.45
N THR A 140 -29.26 37.82 4.22
CA THR A 140 -28.18 38.23 5.14
C THR A 140 -28.00 37.25 6.31
N SER A 141 -29.10 36.74 6.87
CA SER A 141 -29.11 35.71 7.93
C SER A 141 -28.48 34.38 7.48
N TYR A 142 -28.76 33.92 6.25
CA TYR A 142 -28.22 32.66 5.72
C TYR A 142 -26.72 32.74 5.38
N ALA A 143 -26.23 33.90 4.91
CA ALA A 143 -24.82 34.07 4.56
C ALA A 143 -23.89 34.17 5.79
N GLU A 144 -24.42 34.60 6.94
CA GLU A 144 -23.67 34.69 8.21
C GLU A 144 -23.64 33.39 9.01
N THR A 145 -24.52 32.43 8.70
CA THR A 145 -24.63 31.13 9.38
C THR A 145 -23.79 30.03 8.73
N ILE A 146 -23.65 30.02 7.40
CA ILE A 146 -22.77 29.09 6.66
C ILE A 146 -21.30 29.08 7.17
N PRO A 147 -20.67 30.22 7.54
CA PRO A 147 -19.30 30.24 8.05
C PRO A 147 -19.09 29.49 9.37
N LYS A 148 -20.12 29.37 10.22
CA LYS A 148 -20.00 28.74 11.55
C LYS A 148 -20.15 27.21 11.49
N GLU A 149 -21.04 26.71 10.65
CA GLU A 149 -21.28 25.26 10.50
C GLU A 149 -20.11 24.52 9.81
N ILE A 150 -19.47 25.14 8.81
CA ILE A 150 -18.35 24.53 8.08
C ILE A 150 -17.11 24.40 8.98
N VAL A 151 -16.86 25.37 9.87
CA VAL A 151 -15.72 25.33 10.80
C VAL A 151 -15.95 24.33 11.94
N HIS A 152 -17.19 24.21 12.44
CA HIS A 152 -17.51 23.30 13.54
C HIS A 152 -17.51 21.82 13.11
N SER A 153 -17.99 21.52 11.89
CA SER A 153 -18.02 20.15 11.33
C SER A 153 -16.62 19.57 11.07
N ALA A 154 -15.67 20.41 10.63
CA ALA A 154 -14.29 19.98 10.38
C ALA A 154 -13.49 19.65 11.67
N CYS A 155 -13.89 20.20 12.82
CA CYS A 155 -13.22 19.98 14.10
C CYS A 155 -13.67 18.69 14.83
N HIS A 156 -14.70 17.98 14.36
CA HIS A 156 -15.32 16.85 15.09
C HIS A 156 -15.32 15.52 14.32
N ALA A 157 -14.50 15.38 13.26
CA ALA A 157 -14.31 14.07 12.64
C ALA A 157 -13.62 13.11 13.62
N PRO A 158 -14.25 11.99 14.03
CA PRO A 158 -13.62 11.04 14.93
C PRO A 158 -12.42 10.40 14.21
N SER A 159 -11.26 10.44 14.87
CA SER A 159 -10.08 9.66 14.50
C SER A 159 -10.45 8.18 14.43
N ALA A 160 -10.63 7.65 13.22
CA ALA A 160 -10.81 6.23 13.00
C ALA A 160 -9.55 5.47 13.46
N PRO A 161 -9.68 4.35 14.18
CA PRO A 161 -8.53 3.54 14.54
C PRO A 161 -7.96 2.88 13.27
N LEU A 162 -6.68 3.12 13.01
CA LEU A 162 -5.92 2.47 11.95
C LEU A 162 -5.82 0.96 12.25
N CYS A 163 -6.63 0.16 11.55
CA CYS A 163 -6.35 -1.26 11.37
C CYS A 163 -5.15 -1.39 10.44
N ILE A 164 -4.01 -1.81 11.00
CA ILE A 164 -2.78 -2.13 10.29
C ILE A 164 -2.93 -3.56 9.74
N VAL A 165 -2.77 -3.73 8.43
CA VAL A 165 -2.41 -5.01 7.78
C VAL A 165 -1.08 -4.81 7.07
#